data_AF-A0A532V269-F1
#
_entry.id   AF-A0A532V269-F1
#
_cell.length_a   1.000
_cell.length_b   1.000
_cell.length_c   1.000
_cell.angle_alpha   90.00
_cell.angle_beta   90.00
_cell.angle_gamma   90.00
#
_symmetry.space_group_name_H-M   'P 1'
#
loop_
_entity.id
_entity.type
_entity.pdbx_description
1 polymer ?
#
loop_
_entity_poly.entity_id
_entity_poly.type
_entity_poly.pdbx_seq_one_letter_code
_entity_poly.pdbx_strand_id
1 'polypeptide(L)' 'MIMCIAMVIFCLLVFGRRGFRPPWMGYYDGHHSSERSESETPLEILKKRYANGEISKEEFEQIKIDISS' A
#
# COMPACT_ATOMS: atom_id res chain seq x y z
N MET A 1 -17.74 -3.85 36.11
CA MET A 1 -16.48 -4.29 35.47
C MET A 1 -16.70 -5.11 34.21
N ILE A 2 -17.42 -6.25 34.22
CA ILE A 2 -17.51 -7.06 32.97
C ILE A 2 -18.26 -6.36 31.83
N MET A 3 -19.29 -5.55 32.10
CA MET A 3 -19.96 -4.77 31.04
C MET A 3 -19.05 -3.70 30.42
N CYS A 4 -18.15 -3.11 31.22
CA CYS A 4 -17.17 -2.14 30.73
C CYS A 4 -16.10 -2.83 29.85
N ILE A 5 -15.63 -4.01 30.28
CA ILE A 5 -14.64 -4.81 29.54
C ILE A 5 -15.22 -5.26 28.19
N ALA A 6 -16.47 -5.72 28.17
CA ALA A 6 -17.17 -6.11 26.94
C ALA A 6 -17.29 -4.94 25.95
N MET A 7 -17.60 -3.73 26.44
CA MET A 7 -17.66 -2.54 25.60
C MET A 7 -16.29 -2.22 24.97
N VAL A 8 -15.22 -2.30 25.76
CA VAL A 8 -13.85 -2.03 25.27
C VAL A 8 -13.42 -3.06 24.23
N ILE A 9 -13.66 -4.35 24.47
CA ILE A 9 -13.34 -5.42 23.50
C ILE A 9 -14.15 -5.22 22.21
N PHE A 10 -15.45 -4.91 22.32
CA PHE A 10 -16.29 -4.65 21.16
C PHE A 10 -15.80 -3.44 20.35
N CYS A 11 -15.41 -2.34 21.03
CA CYS A 11 -14.77 -1.21 20.40
C CYS A 11 -13.46 -1.63 19.71
N LEU A 12 -12.58 -2.36 20.38
CA LEU A 12 -11.32 -2.83 19.78
C LEU A 12 -11.55 -3.75 18.57
N LEU A 13 -12.60 -4.57 18.57
CA LEU A 13 -12.95 -5.43 17.44
C LEU A 13 -13.52 -4.63 16.25
N VAL A 14 -14.34 -3.62 16.50
CA VAL A 14 -14.93 -2.78 15.45
C VAL A 14 -13.90 -1.78 14.89
N PHE A 15 -13.14 -1.13 15.77
CA PHE A 15 -12.11 -0.15 15.40
C PHE A 15 -10.81 -0.83 14.92
N GLY A 16 -10.43 -1.98 15.46
CA GLY A 16 -9.22 -2.72 15.07
C GLY A 16 -9.36 -3.50 13.76
N ARG A 17 -10.58 -3.87 13.35
CA ARG A 17 -10.83 -4.48 12.03
C ARG A 17 -11.02 -3.45 10.92
N ARG A 18 -11.37 -2.21 11.27
CA ARG A 18 -11.47 -1.11 10.32
C ARG A 18 -10.09 -0.49 10.18
N GLY A 19 -9.18 -1.29 9.60
CA GLY A 19 -7.79 -0.94 9.39
C GLY A 19 -7.67 0.52 8.99
N PHE A 20 -6.85 1.24 9.74
CA PHE A 20 -6.51 2.63 9.48
C PHE A 20 -5.81 2.68 8.12
N ARG A 21 -6.61 2.69 7.05
CA ARG A 21 -6.15 2.95 5.70
C ARG A 21 -5.95 4.46 5.66
N PRO A 22 -4.69 4.94 5.70
CA PRO A 22 -4.46 6.37 5.64
C PRO A 22 -5.11 6.92 4.37
N PRO A 23 -5.78 8.09 4.42
CA PRO A 23 -6.46 8.68 3.27
C PRO A 23 -5.50 9.12 2.15
N TRP A 24 -4.20 8.94 2.35
CA TRP A 24 -3.14 9.13 1.35
C TRP A 24 -2.89 7.89 0.50
N MET A 25 -3.71 6.84 0.66
CA MET A 25 -3.70 5.60 -0.11
C MET A 25 -4.90 5.54 -1.07
N GLY A 26 -5.24 6.70 -1.64
CA GLY A 26 -6.32 6.87 -2.59
C GLY A 26 -5.96 7.95 -3.60
N TYR A 27 -5.03 7.62 -4.52
CA TYR A 27 -4.98 8.11 -5.91
C TYR A 27 -3.73 7.54 -6.64
N TYR A 28 -3.62 6.22 -6.69
CA TYR A 28 -2.98 5.54 -7.81
C TYR A 28 -3.97 4.51 -8.33
N ASP A 29 -5.11 5.01 -8.77
CA ASP A 29 -6.01 4.29 -9.66
C ASP A 29 -5.32 4.17 -11.03
N GLY A 30 -4.35 3.26 -11.11
CA GLY A 30 -3.89 2.70 -12.36
C GLY A 30 -4.87 1.62 -12.79
N HIS A 31 -6.06 2.03 -13.24
CA HIS A 31 -6.95 1.18 -14.01
C HIS A 31 -6.23 0.79 -15.32
N HIS A 32 -5.44 -0.28 -15.28
CA HIS A 32 -4.99 -1.01 -16.47
C HIS A 32 -4.98 -2.52 -16.20
N SER A 33 -6.12 -3.02 -15.73
CA SER A 33 -6.47 -4.43 -15.93
C SER A 33 -7.14 -4.58 -17.30
N SER A 34 -6.33 -4.67 -18.35
CA SER A 34 -6.69 -5.37 -19.60
C SER A 34 -5.43 -5.60 -20.43
N GLU A 35 -4.87 -6.80 -20.26
CA GLU A 35 -4.62 -7.69 -21.39
C GLU A 35 -3.76 -7.16 -22.54
N ARG A 36 -2.44 -7.06 -22.32
CA ARG A 36 -1.44 -7.27 -23.38
C ARG A 36 -0.06 -7.57 -22.76
N SER A 37 0.31 -8.85 -22.75
CA SER A 37 1.67 -9.38 -22.96
C SER A 37 2.89 -8.56 -22.50
N GLU A 38 3.62 -9.15 -21.53
CA GLU A 38 5.10 -9.31 -21.55
C GLU A 38 6.06 -8.15 -21.25
N SER A 39 5.62 -6.97 -20.80
CA SER A 39 6.57 -5.99 -20.27
C SER A 39 6.02 -5.24 -19.07
N GLU A 40 6.25 -5.79 -17.87
CA GLU A 40 6.17 -4.99 -16.64
C GLU A 40 7.05 -3.75 -16.86
N THR A 41 6.47 -2.54 -16.76
CA THR A 41 7.26 -1.33 -16.94
C THR A 41 8.28 -1.21 -15.81
N PRO A 42 9.47 -0.61 -16.04
CA PRO A 42 10.47 -0.44 -14.98
C PRO A 42 9.91 0.21 -13.71
N LEU A 43 8.93 1.11 -13.86
CA LEU A 43 8.20 1.75 -12.78
C LEU A 43 7.30 0.78 -11.97
N GLU A 44 6.66 -0.19 -12.62
CA GLU A 44 5.83 -1.20 -11.95
C GLU A 44 6.69 -2.18 -11.16
N ILE A 45 7.82 -2.64 -11.74
CA ILE A 45 8.80 -3.48 -11.05
C ILE A 45 9.36 -2.76 -9.81
N LEU A 46 9.67 -1.47 -9.95
CA LEU A 46 10.18 -0.65 -8.86
C LEU A 46 9.16 -0.52 -7.71
N LYS A 47 7.88 -0.26 -8.04
CA LYS A 47 6.80 -0.20 -7.05
C LYS A 47 6.59 -1.52 -6.33
N LYS A 48 6.65 -2.65 -7.05
CA LYS A 48 6.50 -4.01 -6.52
C LYS A 48 7.59 -4.33 -5.48
N ARG A 49 8.85 -4.02 -5.79
CA ARG A 49 9.98 -4.25 -4.88
C ARG A 49 9.94 -3.37 -3.63
N TYR A 50 9.52 -2.12 -3.76
CA TYR A 50 9.30 -1.23 -2.60
C TYR A 50 8.18 -1.76 -1.70
N ALA A 51 7.07 -2.23 -2.28
CA ALA A 51 5.97 -2.83 -1.53
C ALA A 51 6.37 -4.13 -0.82
N ASN A 52 7.25 -4.92 -1.43
CA ASN A 52 7.83 -6.11 -0.80
C ASN A 52 8.86 -5.79 0.29
N GLY A 53 9.32 -4.53 0.39
CA GLY A 53 10.39 -4.13 1.31
C GLY A 53 11.78 -4.58 0.87
N GLU A 54 11.96 -4.94 -0.41
CA GLU A 54 13.25 -5.35 -0.98
C GLU A 54 14.19 -4.16 -1.21
N ILE A 55 13.65 -2.95 -1.30
CA ILE A 55 14.39 -1.69 -1.48
C ILE A 55 13.90 -0.66 -0.48
N SER A 56 14.82 0.22 -0.05
CA SER A 56 14.49 1.33 0.83
C SER A 56 13.79 2.46 0.09
N LYS A 57 13.20 3.40 0.83
CA LYS A 57 12.55 4.58 0.25
C LYS A 57 13.55 5.46 -0.51
N GLU A 58 14.78 5.54 -0.02
CA GLU A 58 15.86 6.30 -0.63
C GLU A 58 16.22 5.72 -2.02
N GLU A 59 16.35 4.40 -2.11
CA GLU A 59 16.62 3.69 -3.37
C GLU A 59 15.46 3.82 -4.36
N PHE A 60 14.22 3.75 -3.88
CA PHE A 60 13.03 3.93 -4.71
C PHE A 60 13.00 5.30 -5.40
N GLU A 61 13.25 6.39 -4.66
CA GLU A 61 13.19 7.74 -5.23
C GLU A 61 14.34 7.99 -6.22
N GLN A 62 15.55 7.48 -5.97
CA GLN A 62 16.66 7.61 -6.92
C GLN A 62 16.35 6.96 -8.27
N ILE A 63 15.89 5.70 -8.25
CA ILE A 63 15.60 4.94 -9.47
C ILE A 63 14.38 5.52 -10.19
N LYS A 64 13.40 6.04 -9.45
CA LYS A 64 12.24 6.72 -10.03
C LYS A 64 12.63 7.99 -10.80
N ILE A 65 13.57 8.78 -10.27
CA ILE A 65 14.10 9.97 -10.95
C ILE A 65 14.82 9.54 -12.24
N ASP A 66 15.65 8.51 -12.16
CA ASP A 66 16.40 7.96 -13.29
C ASP A 66 15.48 7.47 -14.43
N ILE A 67 14.41 6.74 -14.09
CA ILE A 67 13.42 6.25 -15.07
C ILE A 67 12.59 7.38 -15.71
N SER A 68 12.43 8.51 -15.00
CA SER A 68 11.67 9.66 -15.50
C SER A 68 12.50 10.66 -16.32
N SER A 69 13.81 10.47 -16.38
CA SER A 69 14.76 11.31 -17.11
C SER A 69 15.00 10.80 -18.53
#